data_AF-A0A7Z9GUF5-F1
#
_entry.id   AF-A0A7Z9GUF5-F1
#
_cell.length_a   1.000
_cell.length_b   1.000
_cell.length_c   1.000
_cell.angle_alpha   90.00
_cell.angle_beta   90.00
_cell.angle_gamma   90.00
#
_symmetry.space_group_name_H-M   'P 1'
#
loop_
_entity.id
_entity.type
_entity.pdbx_description
1 polymer ?
#
loop_
_entity_poly.entity_id
_entity_poly.type
_entity_poly.pdbx_seq_one_letter_code
_entity_poly.pdbx_strand_id
1 'polypeptide(L)'
;MKPWLLIIVLLLPGTVRADDLPRLTSLSDPECSYKVSEKPYAILMRNGVKAVVVDNQAVADDVLPAHRAGYSGLAYLGHSRRTENLFVPSYAGLNYEHIHDGTKQDRKVLFEPRNAPMQLRLVDQDTVELYQAASPHYGLESCLRYQMLKDGTLEMTLECVPRKRSYTHGYIGLFWASYIHQPESLDIHFQGRRASSKKSSWIQSATPSHGELATHLSLTDMRTFKHDPDFPLSLVFNRSNYRYSQPWYYGVSHQMAWVQMFRPQDQVRLTQSPSGGGKGNPAWDFQYLIPDYQLGKRYQMVMRGLYVPFESREQVERVTASHRQALGIPASP
;
A
#
# COMPACT_ATOMS: atom_id res chain seq x y z
N MET A 1 -9.70 -13.11 -72.28
CA MET A 1 -10.35 -12.87 -70.97
C MET A 1 -9.26 -12.87 -69.91
N LYS A 2 -8.88 -11.69 -69.39
CA LYS A 2 -7.82 -11.52 -68.37
C LYS A 2 -8.48 -11.54 -66.99
N PRO A 3 -8.04 -12.37 -66.03
CA PRO A 3 -8.61 -12.36 -64.69
C PRO A 3 -8.15 -11.12 -63.95
N TRP A 4 -9.10 -10.39 -63.38
CA TRP A 4 -8.84 -9.29 -62.46
C TRP A 4 -8.39 -9.86 -61.12
N LEU A 5 -7.18 -9.49 -60.69
CA LEU A 5 -6.67 -9.78 -59.35
C LEU A 5 -7.32 -8.78 -58.39
N LEU A 6 -8.29 -9.24 -57.59
CA LEU A 6 -8.90 -8.45 -56.52
C LEU A 6 -7.91 -8.41 -55.34
N ILE A 7 -7.18 -7.30 -55.18
CA ILE A 7 -6.35 -7.07 -53.98
C ILE A 7 -7.29 -6.66 -52.86
N ILE A 8 -7.61 -7.61 -51.98
CA ILE A 8 -8.24 -7.33 -50.70
C ILE A 8 -7.15 -6.73 -49.79
N VAL A 9 -7.18 -5.41 -49.62
CA VAL A 9 -6.42 -4.74 -48.57
C VAL A 9 -7.07 -5.12 -47.24
N LEU A 10 -6.51 -6.14 -46.57
CA LEU A 10 -6.79 -6.41 -45.17
C LEU A 10 -6.24 -5.24 -44.36
N LEU A 11 -7.12 -4.30 -44.00
CA LEU A 11 -6.88 -3.35 -42.94
C LEU A 11 -6.65 -4.15 -41.65
N LEU A 12 -5.38 -4.29 -41.27
CA LEU A 12 -5.02 -4.79 -39.95
C LEU A 12 -5.70 -3.88 -38.92
N PRO A 13 -6.51 -4.43 -38.00
CA PRO A 13 -7.02 -3.63 -36.90
C PRO A 13 -5.81 -3.07 -36.16
N GLY A 14 -5.85 -1.76 -35.92
CA GLY A 14 -4.78 -1.04 -35.25
C GLY A 14 -4.36 -1.78 -33.99
N THR A 15 -3.05 -1.93 -33.82
CA THR A 15 -2.48 -2.36 -32.55
C THR A 15 -2.98 -1.42 -31.47
N VAL A 16 -3.98 -1.86 -30.71
CA VAL A 16 -4.27 -1.31 -29.39
C VAL A 16 -2.96 -1.47 -28.62
N ARG A 17 -2.23 -0.36 -28.43
CA ARG A 17 -1.10 -0.34 -27.50
C ARG A 17 -1.66 -0.83 -26.18
N ALA A 18 -1.05 -1.88 -25.61
CA ALA A 18 -1.36 -2.35 -24.26
C ALA A 18 -1.56 -1.13 -23.35
N ASP A 19 -2.78 -0.99 -22.83
CA ASP A 19 -3.34 0.28 -22.36
C ASP A 19 -2.40 1.01 -21.39
N ASP A 20 -2.12 2.29 -21.67
CA ASP A 20 -1.44 3.16 -20.71
C ASP A 20 -2.26 3.19 -19.42
N LEU A 21 -1.64 2.87 -18.27
CA LEU A 21 -2.29 2.95 -16.95
C LEU A 21 -3.00 4.32 -16.81
N PRO A 22 -4.14 4.42 -16.11
CA PRO A 22 -4.77 5.73 -15.89
C PRO A 22 -3.78 6.66 -15.19
N ARG A 23 -3.72 7.93 -15.58
CA ARG A 23 -2.86 8.95 -14.94
C ARG A 23 -3.58 9.46 -13.71
N LEU A 24 -3.21 8.96 -12.53
CA LEU A 24 -3.96 9.15 -11.29
C LEU A 24 -3.24 10.04 -10.28
N THR A 25 -2.12 10.67 -10.63
CA THR A 25 -1.40 11.57 -9.72
C THR A 25 -0.78 12.74 -10.48
N SER A 26 -0.37 13.80 -9.78
CA SER A 26 0.40 14.90 -10.39
C SER A 26 1.76 14.49 -10.97
N LEU A 27 2.25 13.28 -10.69
CA LEU A 27 3.47 12.74 -11.31
C LEU A 27 3.25 12.39 -12.79
N SER A 28 2.07 11.89 -13.15
CA SER A 28 1.80 11.42 -14.50
C SER A 28 0.74 12.22 -15.26
N ASP A 29 -0.07 13.00 -14.55
CA ASP A 29 -1.06 13.91 -15.11
C ASP A 29 -0.57 15.37 -15.05
N PRO A 30 -0.14 15.97 -16.17
CA PRO A 30 0.30 17.36 -16.19
C PRO A 30 -0.84 18.36 -15.96
N GLU A 31 -2.10 17.96 -16.15
CA GLU A 31 -3.27 18.80 -15.91
C GLU A 31 -3.69 18.83 -14.43
N CYS A 32 -3.10 17.95 -13.60
CA CYS A 32 -3.36 17.91 -12.17
C CYS A 32 -2.75 19.13 -11.47
N SER A 33 -3.58 20.13 -11.20
CA SER A 33 -3.21 21.30 -10.38
C SER A 33 -3.07 20.92 -8.90
N TYR A 34 -2.10 21.54 -8.21
CA TYR A 34 -1.92 21.41 -6.77
C TYR A 34 -1.21 22.63 -6.18
N LYS A 35 -1.32 22.80 -4.86
CA LYS A 35 -0.49 23.71 -4.06
C LYS A 35 0.48 22.89 -3.20
N VAL A 36 1.77 23.24 -3.16
CA VAL A 36 2.68 22.66 -2.16
C VAL A 36 2.35 23.23 -0.79
N SER A 37 2.13 22.36 0.19
CA SER A 37 1.81 22.77 1.56
C SER A 37 3.03 23.41 2.25
N GLU A 38 2.77 24.44 3.05
CA GLU A 38 3.76 25.05 3.95
C GLU A 38 3.91 24.26 5.26
N LYS A 39 2.90 23.45 5.60
CA LYS A 39 2.94 22.53 6.74
C LYS A 39 3.36 21.13 6.29
N PRO A 40 4.07 20.36 7.14
CA PRO A 40 4.46 18.98 6.85
C PRO A 40 3.29 17.98 6.90
N TYR A 41 2.04 18.46 7.08
CA TYR A 41 0.84 17.61 7.09
C TYR A 41 -0.38 18.30 6.49
N ALA A 42 -1.35 17.49 6.08
CA ALA A 42 -2.69 17.90 5.66
C ALA A 42 -3.74 17.04 6.38
N ILE A 43 -4.92 17.62 6.62
CA ILE A 43 -6.04 16.95 7.28
C ILE A 43 -7.12 16.69 6.24
N LEU A 44 -7.49 15.42 6.08
CA LEU A 44 -8.66 15.00 5.33
C LEU A 44 -9.76 14.62 6.32
N MET A 45 -10.98 15.11 6.10
CA MET A 45 -12.10 14.81 6.97
C MET A 45 -13.39 14.64 6.18
N ARG A 46 -14.02 13.47 6.31
CA ARG A 46 -15.28 13.17 5.61
C ARG A 46 -16.04 12.06 6.29
N ASN A 47 -17.36 12.18 6.32
CA ASN A 47 -18.27 11.18 6.90
C ASN A 47 -17.86 10.69 8.30
N GLY A 48 -17.38 11.60 9.16
CA GLY A 48 -16.92 11.27 10.51
C GLY A 48 -15.55 10.61 10.59
N VAL A 49 -14.85 10.36 9.48
CA VAL A 49 -13.45 9.91 9.46
C VAL A 49 -12.53 11.12 9.37
N LYS A 50 -11.46 11.13 10.18
CA LYS A 50 -10.36 12.10 10.11
C LYS A 50 -9.07 11.35 9.84
N ALA A 51 -8.35 11.76 8.79
CA ALA A 51 -6.99 11.31 8.51
C ALA A 51 -6.04 12.50 8.49
N VAL A 52 -4.84 12.35 9.05
CA VAL A 52 -3.77 13.34 8.92
C VAL A 52 -2.63 12.72 8.11
N VAL A 53 -2.44 13.22 6.89
CA VAL A 53 -1.40 12.78 5.98
C VAL A 53 -0.15 13.63 6.22
N VAL A 54 1.00 12.99 6.43
CA VAL A 54 2.29 13.63 6.74
C VAL A 54 3.33 13.32 5.67
N ASP A 55 4.19 14.29 5.40
CA ASP A 55 5.49 14.02 4.79
C ASP A 55 6.43 13.33 5.80
N ASN A 56 7.71 13.19 5.48
CA ASN A 56 8.68 12.53 6.36
C ASN A 56 9.39 13.46 7.35
N GLN A 57 8.91 14.69 7.56
CA GLN A 57 9.40 15.60 8.58
C GLN A 57 8.78 15.28 9.96
N ALA A 58 9.44 15.71 11.03
CA ALA A 58 8.85 15.62 12.37
C ALA A 58 7.74 16.66 12.54
N VAL A 59 6.72 16.33 13.35
CA VAL A 59 5.68 17.26 13.76
C VAL A 59 5.49 17.16 15.28
N ALA A 60 5.47 18.31 15.94
CA ALA A 60 5.27 18.44 17.37
C ALA A 60 4.40 19.67 17.64
N ASP A 61 3.11 19.55 17.35
CA ASP A 61 2.10 20.58 17.57
C ASP A 61 0.79 19.98 18.15
N ASP A 62 -0.24 20.80 18.32
CA ASP A 62 -1.52 20.35 18.90
C ASP A 62 -2.26 19.29 18.05
N VAL A 63 -1.94 19.18 16.76
CA VAL A 63 -2.53 18.18 15.87
C VAL A 63 -1.78 16.86 15.97
N LEU A 64 -0.44 16.93 15.97
CA LEU A 64 0.47 15.79 16.06
C LEU A 64 1.55 16.11 17.10
N PRO A 65 1.36 15.75 18.37
CA PRO A 65 2.23 16.20 19.46
C PRO A 65 3.61 15.53 19.49
N ALA A 66 3.79 14.39 18.80
CA ALA A 66 4.98 13.56 18.96
C ALA A 66 5.44 12.84 17.68
N HIS A 67 4.99 13.26 16.49
CA HIS A 67 5.29 12.58 15.24
C HIS A 67 6.78 12.71 14.88
N ARG A 68 7.46 11.57 14.70
CA ARG A 68 8.91 11.55 14.44
C ARG A 68 9.24 11.72 12.97
N ALA A 69 10.35 12.40 12.71
CA ALA A 69 10.95 12.44 11.37
C ALA A 69 11.24 11.03 10.84
N GLY A 70 11.11 10.88 9.53
CA GLY A 70 11.30 9.65 8.79
C GLY A 70 10.03 8.82 8.61
N TYR A 71 8.92 9.14 9.27
CA TYR A 71 7.66 8.44 9.08
C TYR A 71 6.72 9.29 8.24
N SER A 72 6.25 8.76 7.11
CA SER A 72 5.32 9.43 6.20
C SER A 72 3.99 8.67 6.12
N GLY A 73 3.03 9.16 5.34
CA GLY A 73 1.74 8.49 5.17
C GLY A 73 0.71 9.01 6.16
N LEU A 74 0.05 8.15 6.93
CA LEU A 74 -1.00 8.54 7.88
C LEU A 74 -0.46 8.65 9.30
N ALA A 75 -0.13 9.84 9.79
CA ALA A 75 0.24 10.01 11.20
C ALA A 75 -0.96 9.86 12.13
N TYR A 76 -2.18 10.09 11.62
CA TYR A 76 -3.40 9.94 12.39
C TYR A 76 -4.55 9.36 11.55
N LEU A 77 -5.31 8.44 12.15
CA LEU A 77 -6.61 8.00 11.64
C LEU A 77 -7.59 7.83 12.80
N GLY A 78 -8.72 8.52 12.72
CA GLY A 78 -9.77 8.54 13.73
C GLY A 78 -11.17 8.52 13.11
N HIS A 79 -12.17 8.22 13.93
CA HIS A 79 -13.59 8.14 13.55
C HIS A 79 -14.46 8.86 14.58
N SER A 80 -15.66 9.30 14.21
CA SER A 80 -16.59 9.98 15.12
C SER A 80 -17.00 9.14 16.34
N ARG A 81 -16.87 7.81 16.24
CA ARG A 81 -17.08 6.86 17.35
C ARG A 81 -15.81 6.54 18.15
N ARG A 82 -14.64 6.98 17.69
CA ARG A 82 -13.34 6.83 18.34
C ARG A 82 -12.38 7.89 17.81
N THR A 83 -12.27 9.00 18.54
CA THR A 83 -11.46 10.16 18.14
C THR A 83 -9.99 10.02 18.54
N GLU A 84 -9.61 8.95 19.22
CA GLU A 84 -8.22 8.60 19.45
C GLU A 84 -7.58 8.06 18.16
N ASN A 85 -6.27 8.31 18.03
CA ASN A 85 -5.50 7.82 16.90
C ASN A 85 -5.43 6.29 16.89
N LEU A 86 -5.66 5.67 15.73
CA LEU A 86 -5.38 4.26 15.50
C LEU A 86 -3.87 3.95 15.54
N PHE A 87 -3.03 4.88 15.11
CA PHE A 87 -1.60 4.65 14.95
C PHE A 87 -0.78 5.09 16.17
N VAL A 88 0.39 4.48 16.36
CA VAL A 88 1.34 4.88 17.40
C VAL A 88 1.70 6.35 17.18
N PRO A 89 1.50 7.27 18.15
CA PRO A 89 1.61 8.73 17.91
C PRO A 89 2.96 9.22 17.41
N SER A 90 4.03 8.46 17.64
CA SER A 90 5.38 8.79 17.20
C SER A 90 5.73 8.26 15.81
N TYR A 91 4.88 7.44 15.22
CA TYR A 91 5.06 6.80 13.91
C TYR A 91 3.85 7.08 13.00
N ALA A 92 3.64 6.25 11.97
CA ALA A 92 2.52 6.40 11.04
C ALA A 92 1.91 5.07 10.59
N GLY A 93 0.66 5.12 10.16
CA GLY A 93 0.00 4.15 9.31
C GLY A 93 0.35 4.35 7.84
N LEU A 94 0.28 3.30 7.02
CA LEU A 94 0.62 3.37 5.60
C LEU A 94 1.96 4.10 5.35
N ASN A 95 2.91 3.90 6.25
CA ASN A 95 4.23 4.49 6.18
C ASN A 95 5.02 3.87 5.04
N TYR A 96 5.33 4.66 4.01
CA TYR A 96 6.18 4.22 2.92
C TYR A 96 7.59 4.00 3.46
N GLU A 97 7.92 2.73 3.74
CA GLU A 97 9.05 2.39 4.61
C GLU A 97 10.30 2.02 3.83
N HIS A 98 10.13 1.17 2.82
CA HIS A 98 11.25 0.53 2.14
C HIS A 98 11.16 0.63 0.62
N ILE A 99 12.35 0.76 0.03
CA ILE A 99 12.65 0.38 -1.35
C ILE A 99 13.78 -0.65 -1.27
N HIS A 100 13.66 -1.76 -1.99
CA HIS A 100 14.71 -2.78 -2.06
C HIS A 100 14.67 -3.55 -3.38
N ASP A 101 15.77 -4.22 -3.70
CA ASP A 101 15.90 -5.23 -4.76
C ASP A 101 16.36 -6.59 -4.19
N GLY A 102 16.31 -6.74 -2.86
CA GLY A 102 16.79 -7.93 -2.16
C GLY A 102 18.29 -8.03 -2.02
N THR A 103 19.07 -7.03 -2.45
CA THR A 103 20.49 -6.96 -2.11
C THR A 103 20.69 -6.46 -0.68
N LYS A 104 21.75 -6.93 -0.03
CA LYS A 104 22.20 -6.35 1.24
C LYS A 104 22.69 -4.93 1.00
N GLN A 105 22.08 -4.00 1.72
CA GLN A 105 22.40 -2.59 1.66
C GLN A 105 22.44 -2.01 3.08
N ASP A 106 23.08 -0.85 3.22
CA ASP A 106 23.00 -0.07 4.43
C ASP A 106 21.55 0.28 4.79
N ARG A 107 21.25 0.35 6.08
CA ARG A 107 19.90 0.68 6.56
C ARG A 107 19.38 1.99 5.95
N LYS A 108 20.22 3.02 5.81
CA LYS A 108 19.79 4.30 5.21
C LYS A 108 19.31 4.16 3.76
N VAL A 109 19.90 3.22 3.01
CA VAL A 109 19.52 2.91 1.63
C VAL A 109 18.17 2.18 1.60
N LEU A 110 18.01 1.13 2.41
CA LEU A 110 16.77 0.35 2.48
C LEU A 110 15.58 1.16 3.03
N PHE A 111 15.85 2.25 3.74
CA PHE A 111 14.86 3.17 4.28
C PHE A 111 14.89 4.53 3.55
N GLU A 112 15.33 4.58 2.29
CA GLU A 112 15.37 5.82 1.51
C GLU A 112 14.07 6.64 1.52
N PRO A 113 12.86 6.03 1.47
CA PRO A 113 11.62 6.78 1.65
C PRO A 113 11.60 7.66 2.91
N ARG A 114 12.21 7.20 4.01
CA ARG A 114 12.30 7.95 5.27
C ARG A 114 13.31 9.10 5.24
N ASN A 115 14.26 9.07 4.32
CA ASN A 115 15.42 9.96 4.33
C ASN A 115 15.37 10.99 3.20
N ALA A 116 14.82 10.62 2.04
CA ALA A 116 14.72 11.51 0.88
C ALA A 116 13.55 12.50 1.05
N PRO A 117 13.73 13.82 0.85
CA PRO A 117 12.66 14.80 1.05
C PRO A 117 11.40 14.48 0.25
N MET A 118 10.23 14.74 0.85
CA MET A 118 8.94 14.65 0.18
C MET A 118 8.30 16.04 0.07
N GLN A 119 7.46 16.23 -0.95
CA GLN A 119 6.55 17.36 -1.06
C GLN A 119 5.13 16.88 -0.73
N LEU A 120 4.50 17.55 0.22
CA LEU A 120 3.08 17.42 0.46
C LEU A 120 2.31 18.35 -0.51
N ARG A 121 1.60 17.77 -1.47
CA ARG A 121 0.85 18.50 -2.51
C ARG A 121 -0.65 18.43 -2.23
N LEU A 122 -1.27 19.58 -2.02
CA LEU A 122 -2.71 19.74 -1.82
C LEU A 122 -3.38 19.83 -3.19
N VAL A 123 -4.12 18.78 -3.58
CA VAL A 123 -4.82 18.73 -4.88
C VAL A 123 -6.19 19.38 -4.78
N ASP A 124 -6.98 18.96 -3.80
CA ASP A 124 -8.27 19.56 -3.45
C ASP A 124 -8.58 19.34 -1.96
N GLN A 125 -9.81 19.63 -1.53
CA GLN A 125 -10.24 19.50 -0.13
C GLN A 125 -10.21 18.06 0.40
N ASP A 126 -10.40 17.07 -0.49
CA ASP A 126 -10.50 15.66 -0.15
C ASP A 126 -9.25 14.86 -0.59
N THR A 127 -8.28 15.50 -1.25
CA THR A 127 -7.16 14.83 -1.93
C THR A 127 -5.83 15.51 -1.65
N VAL A 128 -4.86 14.72 -1.17
CA VAL A 128 -3.47 15.15 -0.94
C VAL A 128 -2.50 14.13 -1.52
N GLU A 129 -1.33 14.57 -1.93
CA GLU A 129 -0.27 13.70 -2.43
C GLU A 129 1.04 13.87 -1.67
N LEU A 130 1.77 12.78 -1.53
CA LEU A 130 3.18 12.75 -1.13
C LEU A 130 4.02 12.47 -2.37
N TYR A 131 4.57 13.52 -2.95
CA TYR A 131 5.53 13.39 -4.05
C TYR A 131 6.95 13.25 -3.49
N GLN A 132 7.70 12.28 -3.99
CA GLN A 132 9.11 12.10 -3.71
C GLN A 132 9.85 12.04 -5.05
N ALA A 133 10.81 12.95 -5.23
CA ALA A 133 11.71 12.92 -6.38
C ALA A 133 12.49 11.60 -6.42
N ALA A 134 13.13 11.30 -7.55
CA ALA A 134 13.92 10.08 -7.72
C ALA A 134 14.89 9.86 -6.54
N SER A 135 14.69 8.78 -5.78
CA SER A 135 15.46 8.53 -4.56
C SER A 135 16.98 8.44 -4.85
N PRO A 136 17.87 8.80 -3.90
CA PRO A 136 19.30 8.93 -4.18
C PRO A 136 19.96 7.66 -4.78
N HIS A 137 19.78 6.51 -4.14
CA HIS A 137 20.33 5.22 -4.51
C HIS A 137 19.47 4.52 -5.54
N TYR A 138 18.21 4.24 -5.21
CA TYR A 138 17.34 3.45 -6.09
C TYR A 138 16.79 4.23 -7.29
N GLY A 139 16.85 5.56 -7.27
CA GLY A 139 16.36 6.39 -8.37
C GLY A 139 14.87 6.23 -8.63
N LEU A 140 14.08 5.83 -7.63
CA LEU A 140 12.64 5.67 -7.78
C LEU A 140 11.98 7.01 -7.53
N GLU A 141 11.36 7.58 -8.56
CA GLU A 141 10.46 8.72 -8.39
C GLU A 141 9.08 8.17 -8.04
N SER A 142 8.41 8.72 -7.04
CA SER A 142 7.11 8.20 -6.59
C SER A 142 6.16 9.30 -6.16
N CYS A 143 4.87 9.05 -6.33
CA CYS A 143 3.80 9.89 -5.81
C CYS A 143 2.73 9.00 -5.17
N LEU A 144 2.43 9.24 -3.89
CA LEU A 144 1.34 8.59 -3.17
C LEU A 144 0.18 9.57 -3.04
N ARG A 145 -0.92 9.35 -3.75
CA ARG A 145 -2.16 10.12 -3.61
C ARG A 145 -3.05 9.47 -2.56
N TYR A 146 -3.52 10.26 -1.62
CA TYR A 146 -4.50 9.91 -0.60
C TYR A 146 -5.78 10.72 -0.87
N GLN A 147 -6.87 10.04 -1.20
CA GLN A 147 -8.19 10.64 -1.41
C GLN A 147 -9.19 10.12 -0.40
N MET A 148 -9.92 11.01 0.27
CA MET A 148 -11.03 10.66 1.15
C MET A 148 -12.34 10.61 0.36
N LEU A 149 -12.82 9.41 0.07
CA LEU A 149 -14.07 9.16 -0.67
C LEU A 149 -15.30 9.60 0.13
N LYS A 150 -16.45 9.70 -0.55
CA LYS A 150 -17.69 10.26 0.01
C LYS A 150 -18.13 9.65 1.35
N ASP A 151 -17.90 8.36 1.52
CA ASP A 151 -18.25 7.60 2.72
C ASP A 151 -17.16 7.59 3.81
N GLY A 152 -16.07 8.34 3.64
CA GLY A 152 -14.94 8.35 4.58
C GLY A 152 -13.92 7.24 4.34
N THR A 153 -14.07 6.44 3.27
CA THR A 153 -13.02 5.50 2.85
C THR A 153 -11.82 6.26 2.30
N LEU A 154 -10.63 5.88 2.72
CA LEU A 154 -9.39 6.41 2.18
C LEU A 154 -8.94 5.58 0.97
N GLU A 155 -8.80 6.17 -0.21
CA GLU A 155 -8.13 5.54 -1.34
C GLU A 155 -6.68 6.02 -1.40
N MET A 156 -5.73 5.09 -1.42
CA MET A 156 -4.32 5.39 -1.67
C MET A 156 -3.91 4.85 -3.05
N THR A 157 -3.41 5.73 -3.91
CA THR A 157 -2.79 5.38 -5.18
C THR A 157 -1.31 5.68 -5.13
N LEU A 158 -0.47 4.67 -5.39
CA LEU A 158 0.93 4.86 -5.72
C LEU A 158 1.07 4.96 -7.24
N GLU A 159 1.82 5.96 -7.71
CA GLU A 159 2.51 5.90 -8.99
C GLU A 159 4.02 6.00 -8.77
N CYS A 160 4.80 5.18 -9.46
CA CYS A 160 6.26 5.27 -9.41
C CYS A 160 6.91 5.02 -10.77
N VAL A 161 8.07 5.64 -10.98
CA VAL A 161 8.86 5.53 -12.21
C VAL A 161 10.34 5.34 -11.82
N PRO A 162 10.96 4.21 -12.19
CA PRO A 162 12.39 4.01 -11.97
C PRO A 162 13.16 4.88 -12.97
N ARG A 163 13.94 5.82 -12.44
CA ARG A 163 14.78 6.76 -13.21
C ARG A 163 16.24 6.30 -13.30
N LYS A 164 16.61 5.23 -12.59
CA LYS A 164 17.95 4.61 -12.61
C LYS A 164 17.88 3.09 -12.75
N ARG A 165 18.94 2.48 -13.27
CA ARG A 165 19.12 1.01 -13.36
C ARG A 165 19.88 0.47 -12.14
N SER A 166 19.30 0.61 -10.96
CA SER A 166 19.92 0.35 -9.65
C SER A 166 19.42 -0.92 -8.95
N TYR A 167 18.54 -1.69 -9.59
CA TYR A 167 17.96 -2.91 -9.01
C TYR A 167 18.66 -4.14 -9.58
N THR A 168 19.63 -4.66 -8.82
CA THR A 168 20.54 -5.76 -9.16
C THR A 168 19.82 -7.05 -9.51
N HIS A 169 18.75 -7.38 -8.77
CA HIS A 169 17.97 -8.60 -9.01
C HIS A 169 16.79 -8.41 -9.98
N GLY A 170 16.71 -7.26 -10.67
CA GLY A 170 15.73 -7.05 -11.73
C GLY A 170 14.29 -6.78 -11.27
N TYR A 171 14.07 -6.48 -9.98
CA TYR A 171 12.76 -6.12 -9.45
C TYR A 171 12.83 -4.97 -8.46
N ILE A 172 11.69 -4.31 -8.27
CA ILE A 172 11.49 -3.26 -7.26
C ILE A 172 10.59 -3.81 -6.18
N GLY A 173 11.05 -3.88 -4.94
CA GLY A 173 10.27 -4.21 -3.76
C GLY A 173 9.97 -2.97 -2.93
N LEU A 174 8.68 -2.73 -2.67
CA LEU A 174 8.17 -1.60 -1.90
C LEU A 174 7.40 -2.11 -0.69
N PHE A 175 7.50 -1.40 0.44
CA PHE A 175 6.90 -1.82 1.71
C PHE A 175 6.18 -0.67 2.40
N TRP A 176 4.98 -0.94 2.92
CA TRP A 176 4.23 -0.03 3.76
C TRP A 176 3.99 -0.64 5.12
N ALA A 177 4.35 0.12 6.16
CA ALA A 177 4.10 -0.28 7.53
C ALA A 177 2.92 0.48 8.14
N SER A 178 2.09 -0.20 8.93
CA SER A 178 1.07 0.47 9.74
C SER A 178 1.18 0.12 11.21
N TYR A 179 1.80 0.98 12.01
CA TYR A 179 2.04 0.74 13.44
C TYR A 179 0.79 1.03 14.25
N ILE A 180 0.10 -0.01 14.71
CA ILE A 180 -1.17 0.11 15.43
C ILE A 180 -0.90 0.35 16.91
N HIS A 181 -1.62 1.29 17.50
CA HIS A 181 -1.44 1.68 18.89
C HIS A 181 -2.28 0.79 19.80
N GLN A 182 -1.61 -0.13 20.53
CA GLN A 182 -2.18 -0.93 21.63
C GLN A 182 -3.55 -1.58 21.35
N PRO A 183 -3.75 -2.30 20.23
CA PRO A 183 -4.99 -3.04 20.02
C PRO A 183 -5.13 -4.19 21.02
N GLU A 184 -6.36 -4.63 21.28
CA GLU A 184 -6.64 -5.79 22.13
C GLU A 184 -6.13 -7.11 21.52
N SER A 185 -6.04 -7.17 20.20
CA SER A 185 -5.46 -8.28 19.45
C SER A 185 -4.41 -7.79 18.46
N LEU A 186 -3.32 -8.55 18.33
CA LEU A 186 -2.27 -8.30 17.34
C LEU A 186 -2.62 -8.83 15.95
N ASP A 187 -3.67 -9.65 15.87
CA ASP A 187 -3.99 -10.46 14.71
C ASP A 187 -4.54 -9.65 13.54
N ILE A 188 -4.30 -10.17 12.34
CA ILE A 188 -5.06 -9.81 11.14
C ILE A 188 -5.99 -10.95 10.72
N HIS A 189 -7.06 -10.57 10.03
CA HIS A 189 -8.09 -11.46 9.52
C HIS A 189 -8.15 -11.36 8.00
N PHE A 190 -8.07 -12.48 7.30
CA PHE A 190 -8.16 -12.53 5.84
C PHE A 190 -8.80 -13.83 5.35
N GLN A 191 -9.38 -13.80 4.15
CA GLN A 191 -9.86 -14.98 3.46
C GLN A 191 -8.70 -15.71 2.79
N GLY A 192 -8.57 -17.01 3.02
CA GLY A 192 -7.47 -17.78 2.45
C GLY A 192 -7.48 -19.24 2.86
N ARG A 193 -6.36 -19.92 2.68
CA ARG A 193 -6.16 -21.30 3.11
C ARG A 193 -4.73 -21.56 3.52
N ARG A 194 -4.52 -22.59 4.34
CA ARG A 194 -3.18 -23.18 4.49
C ARG A 194 -2.70 -23.71 3.14
N ALA A 195 -1.40 -23.64 2.88
CA ALA A 195 -0.82 -24.18 1.65
C ALA A 195 -1.16 -25.67 1.41
N SER A 196 -1.34 -26.44 2.48
CA SER A 196 -1.74 -27.85 2.45
C SER A 196 -3.24 -28.10 2.27
N SER A 197 -4.10 -27.08 2.38
CA SER A 197 -5.55 -27.19 2.26
C SER A 197 -6.04 -26.76 0.88
N LYS A 198 -7.10 -27.40 0.38
CA LYS A 198 -7.82 -26.95 -0.82
C LYS A 198 -8.98 -26.01 -0.49
N LYS A 199 -9.54 -26.06 0.73
CA LYS A 199 -10.69 -25.25 1.16
C LYS A 199 -10.23 -23.90 1.70
N SER A 200 -10.82 -22.83 1.16
CA SER A 200 -10.66 -21.48 1.70
C SER A 200 -11.61 -21.23 2.87
N SER A 201 -11.16 -20.48 3.85
CA SER A 201 -11.92 -20.01 5.00
C SER A 201 -11.36 -18.69 5.50
N TRP A 202 -12.08 -18.07 6.43
CA TRP A 202 -11.50 -17.03 7.25
C TRP A 202 -10.32 -17.57 8.06
N ILE A 203 -9.23 -16.82 8.05
CA ILE A 203 -8.02 -17.04 8.83
C ILE A 203 -7.85 -15.84 9.75
N GLN A 204 -7.67 -16.13 11.03
CA GLN A 204 -7.13 -15.21 12.03
C GLN A 204 -5.66 -15.60 12.24
N SER A 205 -4.73 -14.67 12.03
CA SER A 205 -3.30 -14.97 12.10
C SER A 205 -2.57 -13.90 12.91
N ALA A 206 -1.88 -14.34 13.96
CA ALA A 206 -0.71 -13.66 14.51
C ALA A 206 0.56 -14.27 13.92
N THR A 207 1.59 -13.45 13.78
CA THR A 207 2.97 -13.90 13.56
C THR A 207 3.62 -14.20 14.92
N PRO A 208 4.39 -15.31 15.08
CA PRO A 208 4.96 -15.69 16.37
C PRO A 208 5.98 -14.68 16.92
N SER A 209 6.79 -14.12 16.02
CA SER A 209 7.85 -13.18 16.35
C SER A 209 8.16 -12.28 15.14
N HIS A 210 8.83 -11.16 15.37
CA HIS A 210 9.18 -10.25 14.29
C HIS A 210 10.07 -10.94 13.26
N GLY A 211 9.60 -11.01 12.01
CA GLY A 211 10.33 -11.68 10.93
C GLY A 211 10.07 -13.18 10.83
N GLU A 212 9.04 -13.74 11.48
CA GLU A 212 8.71 -15.16 11.43
C GLU A 212 7.27 -15.39 10.94
N LEU A 213 7.08 -16.18 9.87
CA LEU A 213 5.81 -16.46 9.21
C LEU A 213 4.98 -15.19 8.95
N ALA A 214 5.67 -14.10 8.62
CA ALA A 214 5.12 -12.73 8.61
C ALA A 214 4.31 -12.42 7.35
N THR A 215 4.66 -13.03 6.21
CA THR A 215 4.19 -12.62 4.88
C THR A 215 3.28 -13.65 4.23
N HIS A 216 2.06 -13.25 3.87
CA HIS A 216 1.03 -14.08 3.23
C HIS A 216 0.91 -13.71 1.75
N LEU A 217 1.16 -14.68 0.87
CA LEU A 217 1.04 -14.51 -0.59
C LEU A 217 -0.40 -14.77 -1.04
N SER A 218 -0.78 -14.25 -2.21
CA SER A 218 -2.03 -14.66 -2.83
C SER A 218 -1.99 -16.13 -3.24
N LEU A 219 -3.15 -16.75 -3.47
CA LEU A 219 -3.23 -18.08 -4.07
C LEU A 219 -2.58 -18.17 -5.46
N THR A 220 -2.51 -17.05 -6.18
CA THR A 220 -2.03 -16.95 -7.57
C THR A 220 -0.62 -16.33 -7.69
N ASP A 221 -0.04 -15.83 -6.61
CA ASP A 221 1.31 -15.27 -6.62
C ASP A 221 2.33 -16.41 -6.72
N MET A 222 2.76 -16.67 -7.95
CA MET A 222 3.81 -17.63 -8.29
C MET A 222 5.18 -16.96 -8.49
N ARG A 223 5.28 -15.64 -8.28
CA ARG A 223 6.51 -14.88 -8.52
C ARG A 223 7.56 -15.23 -7.47
N THR A 224 8.79 -15.41 -7.94
CA THR A 224 9.96 -15.61 -7.09
C THR A 224 10.90 -14.45 -7.25
N PHE A 225 11.44 -13.97 -6.14
CA PHE A 225 12.32 -12.80 -6.10
C PHE A 225 13.62 -13.21 -5.43
N LYS A 226 14.74 -13.02 -6.13
CA LYS A 226 16.06 -13.30 -5.60
C LYS A 226 16.39 -12.30 -4.49
N HIS A 227 17.12 -12.77 -3.48
CA HIS A 227 17.67 -11.92 -2.44
C HIS A 227 18.99 -12.52 -1.95
N ASP A 228 19.83 -11.66 -1.38
CA ASP A 228 21.07 -12.08 -0.77
C ASP A 228 20.79 -12.92 0.47
N PRO A 229 21.60 -13.95 0.77
CA PRO A 229 21.40 -14.80 1.94
C PRO A 229 21.34 -14.03 3.26
N ASP A 230 22.03 -12.88 3.35
CA ASP A 230 22.08 -12.00 4.51
C ASP A 230 21.28 -10.70 4.32
N PHE A 231 20.26 -10.72 3.45
CA PHE A 231 19.34 -9.60 3.27
C PHE A 231 18.66 -9.20 4.60
N PRO A 232 18.74 -7.92 5.03
CA PRO A 232 18.45 -7.56 6.42
C PRO A 232 16.97 -7.31 6.75
N LEU A 233 16.07 -7.20 5.76
CA LEU A 233 14.64 -7.00 6.03
C LEU A 233 13.94 -8.35 6.25
N SER A 234 13.86 -8.76 7.51
CA SER A 234 13.38 -10.09 7.91
C SER A 234 11.92 -10.39 7.53
N LEU A 235 11.05 -9.37 7.46
CA LEU A 235 9.64 -9.56 7.12
C LEU A 235 9.43 -9.98 5.66
N VAL A 236 10.19 -9.39 4.74
CA VAL A 236 9.91 -9.40 3.28
C VAL A 236 9.82 -10.82 2.71
N PHE A 237 10.77 -11.68 3.07
CA PHE A 237 10.87 -13.04 2.53
C PHE A 237 10.41 -14.13 3.50
N ASN A 238 10.02 -13.79 4.73
CA ASN A 238 9.57 -14.77 5.69
C ASN A 238 8.08 -15.10 5.48
N ARG A 239 7.85 -16.11 4.64
CA ARG A 239 6.50 -16.52 4.20
C ARG A 239 5.80 -17.34 5.27
N SER A 240 4.51 -17.06 5.46
CA SER A 240 3.65 -17.84 6.32
C SER A 240 3.22 -19.16 5.66
N ASN A 241 2.57 -20.03 6.44
CA ASN A 241 1.93 -21.25 5.95
C ASN A 241 0.57 -21.00 5.26
N TYR A 242 0.16 -19.74 5.13
CA TYR A 242 -1.12 -19.34 4.57
C TYR A 242 -0.95 -18.63 3.24
N ARG A 243 -1.99 -18.75 2.40
CA ARG A 243 -2.16 -17.93 1.21
C ARG A 243 -3.55 -17.34 1.18
N TYR A 244 -3.66 -16.06 0.87
CA TYR A 244 -4.95 -15.37 0.83
C TYR A 244 -5.65 -15.61 -0.52
N SER A 245 -6.97 -15.79 -0.50
CA SER A 245 -7.81 -15.95 -1.68
C SER A 245 -8.38 -14.63 -2.19
N GLN A 246 -8.50 -13.64 -1.30
CA GLN A 246 -8.94 -12.29 -1.66
C GLN A 246 -7.93 -11.26 -1.13
N PRO A 247 -7.57 -10.23 -1.92
CA PRO A 247 -6.52 -9.28 -1.59
C PRO A 247 -7.03 -8.19 -0.64
N TRP A 248 -7.49 -8.60 0.55
CA TRP A 248 -7.86 -7.69 1.61
C TRP A 248 -7.78 -8.37 2.97
N TYR A 249 -7.59 -7.57 4.00
CA TYR A 249 -7.55 -8.03 5.38
C TYR A 249 -7.99 -6.92 6.32
N TYR A 250 -8.26 -7.28 7.58
CA TYR A 250 -8.52 -6.31 8.62
C TYR A 250 -7.95 -6.73 9.97
N GLY A 251 -7.63 -5.73 10.78
CA GLY A 251 -7.40 -5.89 12.21
C GLY A 251 -8.46 -5.12 13.00
N VAL A 252 -8.64 -5.47 14.27
CA VAL A 252 -9.58 -4.80 15.17
C VAL A 252 -8.81 -4.16 16.31
N SER A 253 -9.08 -2.88 16.55
CA SER A 253 -8.50 -2.08 17.62
C SER A 253 -9.61 -1.26 18.24
N HIS A 254 -9.88 -1.48 19.53
CA HIS A 254 -10.82 -0.69 20.32
C HIS A 254 -12.20 -0.54 19.69
N GLN A 255 -12.80 -1.69 19.34
CA GLN A 255 -14.13 -1.79 18.71
C GLN A 255 -14.20 -1.12 17.31
N MET A 256 -13.07 -0.84 16.69
CA MET A 256 -12.97 -0.34 15.32
C MET A 256 -12.20 -1.33 14.46
N ALA A 257 -12.68 -1.59 13.25
CA ALA A 257 -11.97 -2.35 12.24
C ALA A 257 -11.19 -1.41 11.32
N TRP A 258 -9.91 -1.70 11.12
CA TRP A 258 -9.11 -1.12 10.03
C TRP A 258 -8.97 -2.14 8.92
N VAL A 259 -9.66 -1.91 7.81
CA VAL A 259 -9.69 -2.79 6.65
C VAL A 259 -8.81 -2.23 5.55
N GLN A 260 -7.90 -3.03 5.02
CA GLN A 260 -7.07 -2.69 3.86
C GLN A 260 -7.43 -3.60 2.68
N MET A 261 -7.83 -3.01 1.55
CA MET A 261 -8.31 -3.70 0.35
C MET A 261 -7.48 -3.29 -0.86
N PHE A 262 -7.09 -4.24 -1.70
CA PHE A 262 -6.16 -4.01 -2.82
C PHE A 262 -6.73 -4.54 -4.14
N ARG A 263 -6.31 -3.98 -5.28
CA ARG A 263 -6.67 -4.58 -6.57
C ARG A 263 -6.02 -5.96 -6.72
N PRO A 264 -6.72 -6.99 -7.24
CA PRO A 264 -6.12 -8.30 -7.48
C PRO A 264 -4.89 -8.26 -8.38
N GLN A 265 -4.89 -7.39 -9.39
CA GLN A 265 -3.79 -7.25 -10.36
C GLN A 265 -2.48 -6.76 -9.74
N ASP A 266 -2.55 -6.03 -8.61
CA ASP A 266 -1.36 -5.50 -7.94
C ASP A 266 -0.60 -6.60 -7.20
N GLN A 267 -1.25 -7.75 -6.93
CA GLN A 267 -0.67 -8.92 -6.27
C GLN A 267 0.19 -8.55 -5.05
N VAL A 268 -0.35 -7.72 -4.16
CA VAL A 268 0.36 -7.33 -2.94
C VAL A 268 0.67 -8.54 -2.06
N ARG A 269 1.60 -8.42 -1.11
CA ARG A 269 1.79 -9.44 -0.07
C ARG A 269 1.37 -8.86 1.26
N LEU A 270 0.42 -9.52 1.93
CA LEU A 270 -0.03 -9.09 3.26
C LEU A 270 1.09 -9.42 4.24
N THR A 271 1.50 -8.47 5.07
CA THR A 271 2.61 -8.67 5.99
C THR A 271 2.21 -8.19 7.37
N GLN A 272 2.81 -8.75 8.41
CA GLN A 272 2.55 -8.31 9.77
C GLN A 272 3.75 -8.52 10.68
N SER A 273 3.77 -7.75 11.76
CA SER A 273 4.75 -7.85 12.84
C SER A 273 4.03 -7.73 14.18
N PRO A 274 4.33 -8.54 15.20
CA PRO A 274 3.66 -8.43 16.50
C PRO A 274 4.21 -7.27 17.34
N SER A 275 5.34 -6.66 16.91
CA SER A 275 6.10 -5.67 17.67
C SER A 275 6.62 -4.52 16.81
N GLY A 276 6.07 -4.32 15.61
CA GLY A 276 6.62 -3.34 14.65
C GLY A 276 6.60 -1.90 15.19
N GLY A 277 5.61 -1.53 15.99
CA GLY A 277 5.52 -0.24 16.68
C GLY A 277 6.08 -0.25 18.11
N GLY A 278 6.77 -1.32 18.51
CA GLY A 278 7.20 -1.58 19.89
C GLY A 278 6.28 -2.54 20.65
N LYS A 279 6.53 -2.71 21.95
CA LYS A 279 5.79 -3.67 22.80
C LYS A 279 4.30 -3.33 22.84
N GLY A 280 3.45 -4.29 22.45
CA GLY A 280 2.00 -4.13 22.39
C GLY A 280 1.50 -3.37 21.16
N ASN A 281 2.37 -2.97 20.24
CA ASN A 281 2.03 -2.23 19.04
C ASN A 281 2.41 -3.07 17.79
N PRO A 282 1.46 -3.83 17.22
CA PRO A 282 1.74 -4.60 16.02
C PRO A 282 1.91 -3.67 14.81
N ALA A 283 2.38 -4.22 13.71
CA ALA A 283 2.33 -3.58 12.41
C ALA A 283 1.49 -4.42 11.45
N TRP A 284 0.53 -3.76 10.79
CA TRP A 284 -0.39 -4.34 9.81
C TRP A 284 -0.02 -3.81 8.43
N ASP A 285 0.82 -4.57 7.74
CA ASP A 285 1.69 -4.11 6.67
C ASP A 285 1.33 -4.74 5.32
N PHE A 286 1.92 -4.23 4.25
CA PHE A 286 1.89 -4.90 2.96
C PHE A 286 3.09 -4.56 2.09
N GLN A 287 3.30 -5.40 1.07
CA GLN A 287 4.37 -5.25 0.09
C GLN A 287 3.80 -5.14 -1.31
N TYR A 288 4.44 -4.35 -2.16
CA TYR A 288 4.22 -4.33 -3.61
C TYR A 288 5.53 -4.63 -4.32
N LEU A 289 5.57 -5.71 -5.11
CA LEU A 289 6.78 -6.13 -5.83
C LEU A 289 6.53 -6.07 -7.33
N ILE A 290 7.41 -5.35 -8.03
CA ILE A 290 7.37 -5.12 -9.47
C ILE A 290 8.49 -5.96 -10.10
N PRO A 291 8.17 -7.12 -10.71
CA PRO A 291 9.16 -7.91 -11.46
C PRO A 291 9.54 -7.22 -12.78
N ASP A 292 10.71 -7.56 -13.30
CA ASP A 292 11.18 -7.19 -14.64
C ASP A 292 10.97 -5.70 -14.96
N TYR A 293 11.39 -4.84 -14.03
CA TYR A 293 11.13 -3.42 -14.15
C TYR A 293 11.80 -2.83 -15.41
N GLN A 294 11.16 -1.81 -15.99
CA GLN A 294 11.66 -1.11 -17.16
C GLN A 294 11.92 0.34 -16.79
N LEU A 295 13.12 0.83 -17.13
CA LEU A 295 13.52 2.21 -16.90
C LEU A 295 12.53 3.17 -17.57
N GLY A 296 12.08 4.19 -16.83
CA GLY A 296 11.12 5.18 -17.33
C GLY A 296 9.68 4.69 -17.45
N LYS A 297 9.39 3.39 -17.23
CA LYS A 297 8.03 2.87 -17.22
C LYS A 297 7.33 3.23 -15.91
N ARG A 298 6.09 3.73 -16.00
CA ARG A 298 5.25 3.97 -14.83
C ARG A 298 4.60 2.68 -14.34
N TYR A 299 4.63 2.49 -13.02
CA TYR A 299 3.92 1.44 -12.30
C TYR A 299 2.90 2.07 -11.35
N GLN A 300 1.84 1.33 -11.04
CA GLN A 300 0.74 1.84 -10.23
C GLN A 300 0.19 0.74 -9.31
N MET A 301 -0.13 1.11 -8.07
CA MET A 301 -0.86 0.28 -7.11
C MET A 301 -1.99 1.11 -6.50
N VAL A 302 -3.16 0.50 -6.29
CA VAL A 302 -4.31 1.18 -5.68
C VAL A 302 -4.88 0.32 -4.55
N MET A 303 -5.10 0.95 -3.40
CA MET A 303 -5.75 0.34 -2.25
C MET A 303 -6.83 1.24 -1.65
N ARG A 304 -7.78 0.64 -0.94
CA ARG A 304 -8.78 1.35 -0.13
C ARG A 304 -8.70 0.91 1.32
N GLY A 305 -8.76 1.89 2.21
CA GLY A 305 -8.68 1.78 3.65
C GLY A 305 -9.99 2.20 4.27
N LEU A 306 -10.67 1.30 4.97
CA LEU A 306 -11.94 1.58 5.64
C LEU A 306 -11.76 1.47 7.15
N TYR A 307 -12.08 2.54 7.89
CA TYR A 307 -12.02 2.57 9.35
C TYR A 307 -13.43 2.76 9.92
N VAL A 308 -14.00 1.69 10.46
CA VAL A 308 -15.42 1.61 10.81
C VAL A 308 -15.64 0.89 12.15
N PRO A 309 -16.76 1.15 12.85
CA PRO A 309 -17.14 0.36 14.01
C PRO A 309 -17.19 -1.13 13.66
N PHE A 310 -16.58 -1.95 14.52
CA PHE A 310 -16.57 -3.40 14.36
C PHE A 310 -17.73 -4.01 15.16
N GLU A 311 -18.64 -4.66 14.44
CA GLU A 311 -19.75 -5.43 15.04
C GLU A 311 -19.53 -6.92 14.84
N SER A 312 -19.20 -7.30 13.61
CA SER A 312 -18.89 -8.67 13.24
C SER A 312 -18.10 -8.70 11.93
N ARG A 313 -17.57 -9.87 11.62
CA ARG A 313 -16.93 -10.14 10.34
C ARG A 313 -17.90 -10.01 9.17
N GLU A 314 -19.12 -10.48 9.33
CA GLU A 314 -20.18 -10.40 8.32
C GLU A 314 -20.57 -8.93 8.06
N GLN A 315 -20.51 -8.08 9.09
CA GLN A 315 -20.64 -6.63 8.93
C GLN A 315 -19.49 -6.06 8.12
N VAL A 316 -18.23 -6.39 8.43
CA VAL A 316 -17.04 -5.96 7.65
C VAL A 316 -17.15 -6.39 6.19
N GLU A 317 -17.53 -7.64 5.91
CA GLU A 317 -17.71 -8.16 4.55
C GLU A 317 -18.76 -7.36 3.76
N ARG A 318 -19.87 -7.01 4.41
CA ARG A 318 -20.97 -6.23 3.83
C ARG A 318 -20.56 -4.78 3.57
N VAL A 319 -19.97 -4.08 4.53
CA VAL A 319 -19.62 -2.66 4.36
C VAL A 319 -18.46 -2.44 3.39
N THR A 320 -17.62 -3.46 3.18
CA THR A 320 -16.51 -3.39 2.22
C THR A 320 -16.90 -3.81 0.80
N ALA A 321 -18.06 -4.42 0.61
CA ALA A 321 -18.42 -5.09 -0.65
C ALA A 321 -18.33 -4.17 -1.88
N SER A 322 -18.86 -2.95 -1.81
CA SER A 322 -18.81 -1.97 -2.91
C SER A 322 -17.38 -1.53 -3.25
N HIS A 323 -16.53 -1.35 -2.24
CA HIS A 323 -15.13 -0.98 -2.44
C HIS A 323 -14.31 -2.14 -3.02
N ARG A 324 -14.56 -3.36 -2.55
CA ARG A 324 -13.94 -4.57 -3.10
C ARG A 324 -14.32 -4.74 -4.58
N GLN A 325 -15.59 -4.55 -4.92
CA GLN A 325 -16.06 -4.58 -6.31
C GLN A 325 -15.40 -3.49 -7.17
N ALA A 326 -15.31 -2.25 -6.66
CA ALA A 326 -14.67 -1.15 -7.36
C ALA A 326 -13.15 -1.37 -7.60
N LEU A 327 -12.49 -2.15 -6.74
CA LEU A 327 -11.10 -2.58 -6.92
C LEU A 327 -10.96 -3.83 -7.81
N GLY A 328 -12.05 -4.35 -8.36
CA GLY A 328 -12.05 -5.53 -9.22
C GLY A 328 -11.91 -6.85 -8.46
N ILE A 329 -12.13 -6.86 -7.14
CA ILE A 329 -12.16 -8.11 -6.36
C ILE A 329 -13.46 -8.84 -6.69
N PRO A 330 -13.41 -10.10 -7.16
CA PRO A 330 -14.62 -10.87 -7.45
C PRO A 330 -15.48 -11.03 -6.20
N ALA A 331 -16.80 -11.04 -6.37
CA ALA A 331 -17.69 -11.48 -5.31
C ALA A 331 -17.31 -12.91 -4.88
N SER A 332 -17.37 -13.18 -3.58
CA SER A 332 -17.27 -14.56 -3.10
C SER A 332 -18.39 -15.37 -3.77
N PRO A 333 -18.09 -16.57 -4.32
CA PRO A 333 -19.10 -17.44 -4.92
C PRO A 333 -20.18 -17.87 -3.92
#